data_AF-A0AAV9M085-F1
#
_entry.id   AF-A0AAV9M085-F1
#
_cell.length_a   1.000
_cell.length_b   1.000
_cell.length_c   1.000
_cell.angle_alpha   90.00
_cell.angle_beta   90.00
_cell.angle_gamma   90.00
#
_symmetry.space_group_name_H-M   'P 1'
#
loop_
_entity.id
_entity.type
_entity.pdbx_description
1 polymer ?
#
loop_
_entity_poly.entity_id
_entity_poly.type
_entity_poly.pdbx_seq_one_letter_code
_entity_poly.pdbx_strand_id
1 'polypeptide(L)'
;MGAKLTVIENRCNDDIEIRVWLPPARPDKFQSIIRIEANGGWKEVNSKNFIHADATILNDDDEFVSTTMLMIYVDGVYTRFYFLLTDLAKYAKIICNRNEEGIFVVEGIKPTFDFCRFK
;
A
#
# COMPACT_ATOMS: atom_id res chain seq x y z
N MET A 1 -11.65 -14.74 -10.36
CA MET A 1 -10.48 -14.50 -9.49
C MET A 1 -10.74 -13.28 -8.61
N GLY A 2 -11.03 -13.51 -7.31
CA GLY A 2 -11.36 -12.45 -6.35
C GLY A 2 -10.22 -11.44 -6.22
N ALA A 3 -10.57 -10.17 -5.97
CA ALA A 3 -9.57 -9.15 -5.72
C ALA A 3 -8.84 -9.46 -4.40
N LYS A 4 -7.50 -9.44 -4.40
CA LYS A 4 -6.73 -9.68 -3.19
C LYS A 4 -6.76 -8.43 -2.32
N LEU A 5 -7.35 -8.55 -1.15
CA LEU A 5 -7.40 -7.49 -0.13
C LEU A 5 -6.12 -7.50 0.69
N THR A 6 -5.57 -6.32 0.94
CA THR A 6 -4.43 -6.12 1.83
C THR A 6 -4.86 -5.19 2.95
N VAL A 7 -4.68 -5.61 4.20
CA VAL A 7 -4.95 -4.77 5.37
C VAL A 7 -3.74 -3.89 5.64
N ILE A 8 -3.93 -2.58 5.80
CA ILE A 8 -2.89 -1.68 6.26
C ILE A 8 -3.25 -1.23 7.67
N GLU A 9 -2.38 -1.50 8.64
CA GLU A 9 -2.52 -1.15 10.05
C GLU A 9 -1.52 -0.07 10.42
N ASN A 10 -1.98 0.96 11.11
CA ASN A 10 -1.17 2.01 11.68
C ASN A 10 -0.96 1.78 13.18
N ARG A 11 0.26 1.41 13.57
CA ARG A 11 0.68 1.29 14.98
C ARG A 11 1.45 2.51 15.48
N CYS A 12 1.60 3.54 14.64
CA CYS A 12 2.18 4.80 15.07
C CYS A 12 1.20 5.58 15.95
N ASN A 13 1.75 6.52 16.72
CA ASN A 13 0.96 7.46 17.51
C ASN A 13 0.42 8.63 16.68
N ASP A 14 0.82 8.71 15.41
CA ASP A 14 0.44 9.75 14.46
C ASP A 14 -0.47 9.15 13.38
N ASP A 15 -1.37 9.96 12.82
CA ASP A 15 -2.18 9.55 11.67
C ASP A 15 -1.28 9.35 10.45
N ILE A 16 -1.63 8.35 9.64
CA ILE A 16 -0.96 8.14 8.35
C ILE A 16 -1.89 8.43 7.18
N GLU A 17 -1.33 9.05 6.16
CA GLU A 17 -1.98 9.30 4.89
C GLU A 17 -1.29 8.49 3.80
N ILE A 18 -2.05 7.67 3.09
CA ILE A 18 -1.57 7.01 1.88
C ILE A 18 -2.11 7.80 0.69
N ARG A 19 -1.21 8.43 -0.05
CA ARG A 19 -1.53 9.23 -1.23
C ARG A 19 -1.31 8.40 -2.48
N VAL A 20 -2.34 8.30 -3.32
CA VAL A 20 -2.29 7.55 -4.57
C VAL A 20 -1.75 8.46 -5.67
N TRP A 21 -0.59 8.10 -6.18
CA TRP A 21 0.14 8.85 -7.20
C TRP A 21 0.20 8.08 -8.51
N LEU A 22 0.00 8.79 -9.61
CA LEU A 22 0.03 8.25 -10.98
C LEU A 22 1.14 8.96 -11.77
N PRO A 23 2.23 8.29 -12.15
CA PRO A 23 3.19 8.88 -13.06
C PRO A 23 2.53 9.16 -14.43
N PRO A 24 2.94 10.23 -15.14
CA PRO A 24 4.00 11.19 -14.83
C PRO A 24 3.51 12.43 -14.04
N ALA A 25 2.39 12.34 -13.32
CA ALA A 25 1.83 13.48 -12.60
C ALA A 25 2.84 14.06 -11.60
N ARG A 26 2.81 15.38 -11.36
CA ARG A 26 3.70 15.97 -10.36
C ARG A 26 3.38 15.40 -8.95
N PRO A 27 4.35 15.26 -8.03
CA PRO A 27 4.12 14.70 -6.69
C PRO A 27 3.10 15.47 -5.82
N ASP A 28 2.81 16.74 -6.15
CA ASP A 28 1.76 17.56 -5.52
C ASP A 28 0.35 17.22 -6.03
N LYS A 29 0.22 16.45 -7.11
CA LYS A 29 -1.04 15.98 -7.66
C LYS A 29 -1.21 14.49 -7.36
N PHE A 30 -2.02 14.18 -6.36
CA PHE A 30 -2.46 12.82 -6.05
C PHE A 30 -3.96 12.67 -6.40
N GLN A 31 -4.36 11.45 -6.76
CA GLN A 31 -5.75 11.15 -7.13
C GLN A 31 -6.64 10.99 -5.90
N SER A 32 -6.11 10.38 -4.85
CA SER A 32 -6.87 10.12 -3.63
C SER A 32 -5.96 10.02 -2.41
N ILE A 33 -6.57 10.20 -1.24
CA ILE A 33 -5.92 10.01 0.06
C ILE A 33 -6.71 8.96 0.83
N ILE A 34 -5.99 7.97 1.34
CA ILE A 34 -6.51 7.02 2.34
C ILE A 34 -5.93 7.43 3.68
N ARG A 35 -6.78 7.88 4.60
CA ARG A 35 -6.40 8.18 5.97
C ARG A 35 -6.59 6.96 6.85
N ILE A 36 -5.61 6.71 7.72
CA ILE A 36 -5.64 5.64 8.73
C ILE A 36 -5.23 6.28 10.06
N GLU A 37 -6.15 6.25 11.01
CA GLU A 37 -5.98 6.87 12.33
C GLU A 37 -4.81 6.26 13.11
N ALA A 38 -4.22 7.05 14.00
CA ALA A 38 -3.21 6.62 14.95
C ALA A 38 -3.68 5.48 15.87
N ASN A 39 -2.74 4.90 16.61
CA ASN A 39 -3.00 4.00 17.74
C ASN A 39 -3.79 2.72 17.40
N GLY A 40 -3.48 2.09 16.26
CA GLY A 40 -4.08 0.81 15.85
C GLY A 40 -5.20 0.94 14.82
N GLY A 41 -5.40 2.12 14.24
CA GLY A 41 -6.29 2.30 13.10
C GLY A 41 -5.89 1.40 11.92
N TRP A 42 -6.86 0.93 11.15
CA TRP A 42 -6.58 0.06 10.00
C TRP A 42 -7.56 0.28 8.86
N LYS A 43 -7.14 -0.12 7.66
CA LYS A 43 -7.97 -0.05 6.46
C LYS A 43 -7.69 -1.21 5.51
N GLU A 44 -8.75 -1.76 4.94
CA GLU A 44 -8.64 -2.69 3.83
C GLU A 44 -8.43 -1.94 2.52
N VAL A 45 -7.42 -2.35 1.77
CA VAL A 45 -7.04 -1.77 0.49
C VAL A 45 -7.13 -2.85 -0.57
N ASN A 46 -8.01 -2.64 -1.54
CA ASN A 46 -8.12 -3.49 -2.71
C ASN A 46 -7.27 -2.90 -3.84
N SER A 47 -6.19 -3.57 -4.22
CA SER A 47 -5.27 -3.09 -5.26
C SER A 47 -5.97 -2.81 -6.60
N LYS A 48 -7.05 -3.55 -6.93
CA LYS A 48 -7.81 -3.34 -8.17
C LYS A 48 -8.51 -1.99 -8.23
N ASN A 49 -8.84 -1.38 -7.09
CA ASN A 49 -9.51 -0.08 -7.04
C ASN A 49 -8.61 1.08 -7.47
N PHE A 50 -7.30 0.83 -7.56
CA PHE A 50 -6.29 1.83 -7.90
C PHE A 50 -5.61 1.54 -9.25
N ILE A 51 -6.15 0.58 -10.02
CA ILE A 51 -5.72 0.36 -11.40
C ILE A 51 -6.35 1.48 -12.25
N HIS A 52 -5.50 2.31 -12.82
CA HIS A 52 -5.91 3.36 -13.74
C HIS A 52 -5.34 3.10 -15.13
N ALA A 53 -6.17 3.22 -16.17
CA ALA A 53 -5.80 2.88 -17.54
C ALA A 53 -4.67 3.75 -18.09
N ASP A 54 -4.58 5.01 -17.65
CA ASP A 54 -3.53 5.99 -17.97
C ASP A 54 -2.20 5.70 -17.27
N ALA A 55 -2.20 4.89 -16.21
CA ALA A 55 -1.02 4.47 -15.46
C ALA A 55 -0.73 2.97 -15.60
N THR A 56 -1.14 2.37 -16.72
CA THR A 56 -0.90 0.95 -17.01
C THR A 56 -0.13 0.83 -18.31
N ILE A 57 1.05 0.20 -18.26
CA ILE A 57 1.87 -0.08 -19.44
C ILE A 57 1.63 -1.54 -19.82
N LEU A 58 1.38 -1.77 -21.11
CA LEU A 58 1.44 -3.10 -21.71
C LEU A 58 2.91 -3.42 -21.96
N ASN A 59 3.45 -4.40 -21.25
CA ASN A 59 4.74 -4.98 -21.60
C ASN A 59 4.59 -6.00 -22.73
N ASP A 60 5.69 -6.32 -23.41
CA ASP A 60 5.73 -7.26 -24.54
C ASP A 60 5.22 -8.69 -24.20
N ASP A 61 5.11 -9.01 -22.91
CA ASP A 61 4.58 -10.28 -22.38
C ASP A 61 3.08 -10.22 -21.98
N ASP A 62 2.33 -9.20 -22.44
CA ASP A 62 0.92 -8.95 -22.09
C ASP A 62 0.65 -8.77 -20.58
N GLU A 63 1.69 -8.55 -19.77
CA GLU A 63 1.55 -8.28 -18.34
C GLU A 63 1.25 -6.78 -18.12
N PHE A 64 0.05 -6.49 -17.60
CA PHE A 64 -0.33 -5.14 -17.20
C PHE A 64 0.48 -4.68 -16.00
N VAL A 65 1.52 -3.86 -16.21
CA VAL A 65 2.27 -3.26 -15.11
C VAL A 65 1.65 -1.90 -14.81
N SER A 66 0.87 -1.85 -13.73
CA SER A 66 0.40 -0.58 -13.20
C SER A 66 1.55 0.15 -12.49
N THR A 67 1.80 1.38 -12.92
CA THR A 67 2.79 2.27 -12.32
C THR A 67 2.20 3.12 -11.19
N THR A 68 0.98 2.83 -10.75
CA THR A 68 0.34 3.50 -9.61
C THR A 68 1.15 3.26 -8.34
N MET A 69 1.52 4.34 -7.65
CA MET A 69 2.27 4.31 -6.40
C MET A 69 1.39 4.74 -5.23
N LEU A 70 1.40 3.96 -4.16
CA LEU A 70 0.78 4.30 -2.88
C LEU A 70 1.87 4.81 -1.95
N MET A 71 1.99 6.13 -1.84
CA MET A 71 3.03 6.79 -1.07
C MET A 71 2.55 7.05 0.36
N ILE A 72 3.38 6.76 1.36
CA ILE A 72 3.01 6.92 2.77
C ILE A 72 3.51 8.26 3.31
N TYR A 73 2.62 8.98 3.98
CA TYR A 73 2.88 10.24 4.66
C TYR A 73 2.47 10.13 6.12
N VAL A 74 3.23 10.78 7.00
CA VAL A 74 2.94 10.95 8.43
C VAL A 74 2.93 12.46 8.67
N ASP A 75 1.87 12.99 9.26
CA ASP A 75 1.68 14.44 9.47
C ASP A 75 1.94 15.29 8.21
N GLY A 76 1.57 14.77 7.04
CA GLY A 76 1.78 15.43 5.75
C GLY A 76 3.22 15.40 5.21
N VAL A 77 4.16 14.75 5.90
CA VAL A 77 5.55 14.55 5.46
C VAL A 77 5.72 13.17 4.83
N TYR A 78 6.36 13.12 3.66
CA TYR A 78 6.61 11.86 2.96
C TYR A 78 7.62 10.99 3.70
N THR A 79 7.25 9.75 4.03
CA THR A 79 8.11 8.83 4.81
C THR A 79 9.17 8.12 3.98
N ARG A 80 9.21 8.36 2.65
CA ARG A 80 10.04 7.64 1.66
C ARG A 80 9.62 6.19 1.39
N PHE A 81 8.55 5.72 2.04
CA PHE A 81 7.96 4.42 1.72
C PHE A 81 6.85 4.58 0.69
N TYR A 82 6.84 3.68 -0.29
CA TYR A 82 5.75 3.55 -1.24
C TYR A 82 5.52 2.08 -1.58
N PHE A 83 4.33 1.78 -2.07
CA PHE A 83 4.00 0.49 -2.64
C PHE A 83 3.55 0.64 -4.09
N LEU A 84 4.03 -0.24 -4.96
CA LEU A 84 3.35 -0.51 -6.21
C LEU A 84 2.16 -1.43 -5.93
N LEU A 85 1.14 -1.39 -6.79
CA LEU A 85 -0.03 -2.29 -6.66
C LEU A 85 0.36 -3.76 -6.67
N THR A 86 1.37 -4.11 -7.46
CA THR A 86 1.94 -5.46 -7.56
C THR A 86 2.61 -5.90 -6.25
N ASP A 87 3.24 -4.96 -5.54
CA ASP A 87 3.85 -5.23 -4.23
C ASP A 87 2.80 -5.36 -3.14
N LEU A 88 1.80 -4.47 -3.15
CA LEU A 88 0.68 -4.53 -2.21
C LEU A 88 -0.01 -5.90 -2.27
N ALA A 89 -0.26 -6.39 -3.49
CA ALA A 89 -0.88 -7.68 -3.74
C ALA A 89 -0.04 -8.87 -3.25
N LYS A 90 1.24 -8.73 -2.87
CA LYS A 90 2.02 -9.83 -2.28
C LYS A 90 1.65 -10.05 -0.81
N TYR A 91 1.25 -9.00 -0.10
CA TYR A 91 1.01 -9.03 1.34
C TYR A 91 -0.47 -9.23 1.68
N ALA A 92 -0.74 -9.94 2.78
CA ALA A 92 -2.05 -10.00 3.40
C ALA A 92 -2.26 -8.79 4.31
N LYS A 93 -1.19 -8.37 4.98
CA LYS A 93 -1.19 -7.24 5.91
C LYS A 93 0.10 -6.46 5.84
N ILE A 94 0.01 -5.15 6.02
CA ILE A 94 1.12 -4.21 6.12
C ILE A 94 0.96 -3.48 7.45
N ILE A 95 2.03 -3.39 8.21
CA ILE A 95 2.08 -2.70 9.50
C ILE A 95 3.01 -1.50 9.36
N CYS A 96 2.47 -0.32 9.61
CA CYS A 96 3.21 0.93 9.70
C CYS A 96 3.49 1.22 11.17
N ASN A 97 4.76 1.35 11.55
CA ASN A 97 5.16 1.59 12.94
C ASN A 97 6.33 2.60 13.02
N ARG A 98 6.69 3.03 14.23
CA ARG A 98 7.99 3.64 14.51
C ARG A 98 8.84 2.67 15.33
N ASN A 99 10.12 2.55 14.99
CA ASN A 99 11.06 1.76 15.80
C ASN A 99 11.44 2.50 17.10
N GLU A 100 12.30 1.90 17.91
CA GLU A 100 12.79 2.49 19.18
C GLU A 100 13.51 3.84 18.98
N GLU A 101 14.05 4.09 17.80
CA GLU A 101 14.72 5.34 17.42
C GLU A 101 13.73 6.39 16.86
N GLY A 102 12.44 6.09 16.81
CA GLY A 102 11.39 6.97 16.29
C GLY A 102 11.33 7.03 14.76
N ILE A 103 12.09 6.18 14.06
CA ILE A 103 12.13 6.08 12.60
C ILE A 103 10.91 5.29 12.12
N PHE A 104 10.23 5.83 11.10
CA PHE A 104 9.10 5.15 10.47
C PHE A 104 9.57 3.89 9.75
N VAL A 105 8.92 2.76 10.05
CA VAL A 105 9.21 1.44 9.50
C VAL A 105 7.93 0.81 8.98
N VAL A 106 8.07 -0.02 7.96
CA VAL A 106 6.95 -0.66 7.28
C VAL A 106 7.24 -2.15 7.15
N GLU A 107 6.35 -2.96 7.70
CA GLU A 107 6.50 -4.43 7.76
C GLU A 107 5.37 -5.10 6.96
N GLY A 108 5.75 -5.95 6.00
CA GLY A 108 4.81 -6.71 5.19
C GLY A 108 4.65 -8.15 5.67
N ILE A 109 3.43 -8.53 6.08
CA ILE A 109 3.06 -9.90 6.40
C ILE A 109 2.49 -10.57 5.16
N LYS A 110 3.21 -11.56 4.65
CA LYS A 110 2.73 -12.40 3.55
C LYS A 110 1.59 -13.30 4.04
N PRO A 111 0.59 -13.62 3.19
CA PRO A 111 -0.39 -14.63 3.54
C PRO A 111 0.32 -15.95 3.83
N THR A 112 0.16 -16.49 5.04
CA THR A 112 0.48 -17.87 5.34
C THR A 112 -0.57 -18.75 4.69
N PHE A 113 -0.31 -19.18 3.46
CA PHE A 113 -1.02 -20.33 2.91
C PHE A 113 -0.43 -21.59 3.54
N ASP A 114 -0.85 -21.91 4.77
CA ASP A 114 -0.60 -23.23 5.32
C ASP A 114 -1.47 -24.23 4.55
N PHE A 115 -0.89 -24.79 3.48
CA PHE A 115 -1.47 -25.87 2.68
C PHE A 115 -1.57 -27.21 3.43
N CYS A 116 -1.61 -27.22 4.76
CA CYS A 116 -1.62 -28.43 5.57
C CYS A 116 -2.50 -28.28 6.81
N ARG A 117 -3.77 -28.68 6.68
CA ARG A 117 -4.46 -29.65 7.58
C ARG A 117 -5.91 -29.85 7.12
N PHE A 118 -6.09 -30.49 5.97
CA PHE A 118 -7.17 -31.48 5.88
C PHE A 118 -6.59 -32.80 6.37
N LYS A 119 -7.05 -33.23 7.54
CA LYS A 119 -6.86 -34.59 8.04
C LYS A 119 -8.24 -35.12 8.38
#